data_AF-A0A2N2S301-F1
#
_entry.id   AF-A0A2N2S301-F1
#
_cell.length_a   1.000
_cell.length_b   1.000
_cell.length_c   1.000
_cell.angle_alpha   90.00
_cell.angle_beta   90.00
_cell.angle_gamma   90.00
#
_symmetry.space_group_name_H-M   'P 1'
#
loop_
_entity.id
_entity.type
_entity.pdbx_description
1 polymer ?
#
loop_
_entity_poly.entity_id
_entity_poly.type
_entity_poly.pdbx_seq_one_letter_code
_entity_poly.pdbx_strand_id
1 'polypeptide(L)'
;MNEFVDLLPAQQRIDEEHWYQGTADAVYQNLDIIRDAAAPEYIVVLAGDHIYKMDYAIMLADHVASGRGVTVGCIEVSREEARAFGVMAINDQRHITAFVEKPADPPPMPGNPAQSLASMGIYIFSADYLYRLLDEDASNPDSSHDFGKDLIPRAVAEHQALAHPFTLSAIATPPFSGPYWRDVGTVDAYWAANLDLASTTPALNMYDKDWPIWTYQEQLPPAKFVHDLEGRRGEAINSLVSGGCIVSGSVVRESVLFSNVLVRSYSTIEQAVVLPDVQINRNCRLKKVVIDRHCRIPEGLVIGEDPALDAQRFHRTEGGVVLVTRDMLAAL
;
A
#
# COMPACT_ATOMS: atom_id res chain seq x y z
N MET A 1 -25.90 10.46 11.59
CA MET A 1 -24.45 10.15 11.57
C MET A 1 -24.27 8.99 12.52
N ASN A 2 -24.14 7.78 11.95
CA ASN A 2 -23.89 6.51 12.64
C ASN A 2 -22.50 5.98 12.22
N GLU A 3 -21.52 6.88 12.11
CA GLU A 3 -20.16 6.54 11.70
C GLU A 3 -19.27 6.57 12.94
N PHE A 4 -18.53 5.49 13.18
CA PHE A 4 -17.61 5.35 14.30
C PHE A 4 -16.40 4.53 13.86
N VAL A 5 -15.33 4.60 14.65
CA VAL A 5 -14.11 3.82 14.45
C VAL A 5 -13.84 3.07 15.74
N ASP A 6 -13.89 1.75 15.67
CA ASP A 6 -13.50 0.87 16.76
C ASP A 6 -12.19 0.16 16.44
N LEU A 7 -11.32 0.05 17.46
CA LEU A 7 -10.05 -0.66 17.36
C LEU A 7 -10.24 -2.06 17.94
N LEU A 8 -10.04 -3.08 17.11
CA LEU A 8 -10.25 -4.49 17.45
C LEU A 8 -8.89 -5.23 17.50
N PRO A 9 -8.08 -5.04 18.55
CA PRO A 9 -6.83 -5.76 18.69
C PRO A 9 -7.10 -7.24 18.96
N ALA A 10 -6.15 -8.11 18.57
CA ALA A 10 -6.17 -9.51 18.92
C ALA A 10 -6.40 -9.67 20.43
N GLN A 11 -7.45 -10.39 20.79
CA GLN A 11 -7.73 -10.75 22.18
C GLN A 11 -7.42 -12.23 22.32
N GLN A 12 -6.56 -12.59 23.28
CA GLN A 12 -6.32 -13.99 23.63
C GLN A 12 -7.61 -14.59 24.22
N ARG A 13 -8.51 -15.08 23.35
CA ARG A 13 -9.81 -15.65 23.73
C ARG A 13 -9.87 -17.16 23.57
N ILE A 14 -9.14 -17.74 22.62
CA ILE A 14 -9.32 -19.14 22.20
C ILE A 14 -8.08 -20.01 22.46
N ASP A 15 -6.86 -19.46 22.34
CA ASP A 15 -5.60 -20.20 22.54
C ASP A 15 -4.51 -19.29 23.16
N GLU A 16 -3.70 -19.84 24.07
CA GLU A 16 -2.66 -19.08 24.79
C GLU A 16 -1.44 -18.75 23.90
N GLU A 17 -1.30 -19.42 22.74
CA GLU A 17 -0.12 -19.32 21.87
C GLU A 17 -0.30 -18.50 20.58
N HIS A 18 -1.54 -18.23 20.11
CA HIS A 18 -1.80 -17.63 18.80
C HIS A 18 -2.56 -16.29 18.87
N TRP A 19 -2.05 -15.23 18.23
CA TRP A 19 -2.73 -13.93 18.13
C TRP A 19 -3.93 -13.97 17.16
N TYR A 20 -3.69 -14.33 15.90
CA TYR A 20 -4.71 -14.69 14.90
C TYR A 20 -4.11 -15.79 14.02
N GLN A 21 -4.88 -16.83 13.70
CA GLN A 21 -4.41 -17.96 12.88
C GLN A 21 -4.32 -17.59 11.39
N GLY A 22 -5.15 -16.63 10.95
CA GLY A 22 -5.15 -16.11 9.59
C GLY A 22 -6.06 -14.88 9.46
N THR A 23 -6.22 -14.38 8.23
CA THR A 23 -7.01 -13.17 7.96
C THR A 23 -8.50 -13.37 8.24
N ALA A 24 -9.04 -14.58 8.03
CA ALA A 24 -10.41 -14.92 8.35
C ALA A 24 -10.63 -15.04 9.86
N ASP A 25 -9.68 -15.68 10.56
CA ASP A 25 -9.74 -15.84 12.02
C ASP A 25 -9.76 -14.49 12.74
N ALA A 26 -9.04 -13.49 12.21
CA ALA A 26 -9.09 -12.13 12.75
C ALA A 26 -10.51 -11.52 12.75
N VAL A 27 -11.32 -11.83 11.75
CA VAL A 27 -12.73 -11.40 11.69
C VAL A 27 -13.59 -12.29 12.59
N TYR A 28 -13.36 -13.61 12.58
CA TYR A 28 -14.10 -14.58 13.37
C TYR A 28 -14.02 -14.30 14.89
N GLN A 29 -12.82 -14.05 15.43
CA GLN A 29 -12.65 -13.77 16.85
C GLN A 29 -13.38 -12.49 17.32
N ASN A 30 -13.68 -11.58 16.40
CA ASN A 30 -14.34 -10.31 16.66
C ASN A 30 -15.82 -10.30 16.22
N LEU A 31 -16.37 -11.45 15.83
CA LEU A 31 -17.68 -11.53 15.21
C LEU A 31 -18.81 -11.09 16.15
N ASP A 32 -18.69 -11.37 17.45
CA ASP A 32 -19.66 -10.91 18.46
C ASP A 32 -19.79 -9.38 18.46
N ILE A 33 -18.66 -8.68 18.37
CA ILE A 33 -18.62 -7.21 18.35
C ILE A 33 -19.27 -6.68 17.07
N ILE A 34 -18.96 -7.30 15.92
CA ILE A 34 -19.50 -6.92 14.61
C ILE A 34 -21.02 -7.13 14.57
N ARG A 35 -21.50 -8.26 15.10
CA ARG A 35 -22.94 -8.59 15.18
C ARG A 35 -23.69 -7.61 16.08
N ASP A 36 -23.14 -7.31 17.26
CA ASP A 36 -23.82 -6.49 18.28
C ASP A 36 -23.79 -4.98 17.99
N ALA A 37 -22.79 -4.48 17.25
CA ALA A 37 -22.63 -3.05 17.02
C ALA A 37 -23.78 -2.43 16.21
N ALA A 38 -24.25 -3.13 15.16
CA ALA A 38 -25.33 -2.63 14.30
C ALA A 38 -26.05 -3.70 13.46
N ALA A 39 -25.68 -4.99 13.59
CA ALA A 39 -26.13 -6.07 12.70
C ALA A 39 -26.11 -5.67 11.21
N PRO A 40 -24.91 -5.40 10.63
CA PRO A 40 -24.81 -4.91 9.26
C PRO A 40 -25.39 -5.92 8.27
N GLU A 41 -26.04 -5.43 7.21
CA GLU A 41 -26.51 -6.27 6.10
C GLU A 41 -25.36 -6.67 5.15
N TYR A 42 -24.39 -5.77 5.00
CA TYR A 42 -23.21 -5.95 4.15
C TYR A 42 -21.94 -5.63 4.92
N ILE A 43 -20.90 -6.42 4.70
CA ILE A 43 -19.58 -6.26 5.33
C ILE A 43 -18.56 -6.04 4.22
N VAL A 44 -17.82 -4.92 4.31
CA VAL A 44 -16.71 -4.60 3.40
C VAL A 44 -15.40 -4.94 4.10
N VAL A 45 -14.68 -5.91 3.57
CA VAL A 45 -13.37 -6.34 4.04
C VAL A 45 -12.31 -5.72 3.14
N LEU A 46 -11.37 -4.98 3.73
CA LEU A 46 -10.35 -4.21 3.02
C LEU A 46 -8.94 -4.59 3.50
N ALA A 47 -8.04 -4.88 2.57
CA ALA A 47 -6.61 -4.88 2.82
C ALA A 47 -6.11 -3.44 3.06
N GLY A 48 -5.58 -3.18 4.27
CA GLY A 48 -5.19 -1.84 4.73
C GLY A 48 -3.79 -1.39 4.32
N ASP A 49 -3.07 -2.19 3.53
CA ASP A 49 -1.68 -2.01 3.12
C ASP A 49 -1.52 -1.57 1.65
N HIS A 50 -2.62 -1.37 0.92
CA HIS A 50 -2.59 -0.89 -0.47
C HIS A 50 -2.83 0.63 -0.58
N ILE A 51 -2.34 1.24 -1.66
CA ILE A 51 -2.59 2.66 -2.02
C ILE A 51 -3.48 2.73 -3.26
N TYR A 52 -4.71 3.22 -3.08
CA TYR A 52 -5.68 3.46 -4.15
C TYR A 52 -6.79 4.44 -3.73
N LYS A 53 -7.63 4.85 -4.69
CA LYS A 53 -8.89 5.57 -4.44
C LYS A 53 -10.05 4.84 -5.10
N MET A 54 -11.08 4.48 -4.33
CA MET A 54 -12.23 3.70 -4.78
C MET A 54 -13.51 4.16 -4.11
N ASP A 55 -14.59 4.27 -4.88
CA ASP A 55 -15.94 4.42 -4.35
C ASP A 55 -16.56 3.04 -4.10
N TYR A 56 -16.60 2.63 -2.83
CA TYR A 56 -17.20 1.35 -2.44
C TYR A 56 -18.71 1.30 -2.62
N ALA A 57 -19.41 2.45 -2.74
CA ALA A 57 -20.85 2.45 -2.96
C ALA A 57 -21.19 1.84 -4.34
N ILE A 58 -20.33 2.05 -5.34
CA ILE A 58 -20.47 1.46 -6.67
C ILE A 58 -20.30 -0.07 -6.61
N MET A 59 -19.28 -0.55 -5.90
CA MET A 59 -19.05 -1.98 -5.70
C MET A 59 -20.18 -2.63 -4.88
N LEU A 60 -20.71 -1.93 -3.88
CA LEU A 60 -21.84 -2.38 -3.08
C LEU A 60 -23.11 -2.51 -3.94
N ALA A 61 -23.41 -1.51 -4.78
CA ALA A 61 -24.55 -1.58 -5.70
C ALA A 61 -24.42 -2.77 -6.68
N ASP A 62 -23.21 -3.03 -7.18
CA ASP A 62 -22.92 -4.19 -8.04
C ASP A 62 -23.11 -5.53 -7.30
N HIS A 63 -22.68 -5.59 -6.02
CA HIS A 63 -22.91 -6.74 -5.15
C HIS A 63 -24.40 -7.02 -4.96
N VAL A 64 -25.18 -6.01 -4.55
CA VAL A 64 -26.64 -6.13 -4.36
C VAL A 64 -27.35 -6.56 -5.64
N ALA A 65 -27.00 -5.95 -6.78
CA ALA A 65 -27.61 -6.28 -8.07
C ALA A 65 -27.32 -7.72 -8.52
N SER A 66 -26.18 -8.28 -8.12
CA SER A 66 -25.79 -9.65 -8.47
C SER A 66 -26.51 -10.73 -7.67
N GLY A 67 -26.94 -10.42 -6.44
CA GLY A 67 -27.52 -11.39 -5.50
C GLY A 67 -26.56 -12.51 -5.07
N ARG A 68 -25.25 -12.32 -5.22
CA ARG A 68 -24.20 -13.28 -4.85
C ARG A 68 -23.75 -13.07 -3.40
N GLY A 69 -23.29 -14.12 -2.73
CA GLY A 69 -22.82 -14.06 -1.34
C GLY A 69 -21.55 -13.20 -1.13
N VAL A 70 -20.68 -13.10 -2.14
CA VAL A 70 -19.47 -12.27 -2.12
C VAL A 70 -19.16 -11.63 -3.47
N THR A 71 -18.70 -10.38 -3.43
CA THR A 71 -18.10 -9.68 -4.57
C THR A 71 -16.64 -9.37 -4.28
N VAL A 72 -15.74 -9.72 -5.21
CA VAL A 72 -14.29 -9.54 -5.10
C VAL A 72 -13.83 -8.44 -6.04
N GLY A 73 -13.16 -7.41 -5.51
CA GLY A 73 -12.51 -6.37 -6.31
C GLY A 73 -11.32 -6.94 -7.06
N CYS A 74 -11.24 -6.69 -8.36
CA CYS A 74 -10.20 -7.24 -9.22
C CYS A 74 -9.58 -6.22 -10.19
N ILE A 75 -8.34 -6.48 -10.57
CA ILE A 75 -7.54 -5.65 -11.49
C ILE A 75 -6.79 -6.53 -12.48
N GLU A 76 -6.56 -5.99 -13.68
CA GLU A 76 -5.73 -6.63 -14.70
C GLU A 76 -4.26 -6.29 -14.45
N VAL A 77 -3.43 -7.31 -14.28
CA VAL A 77 -1.98 -7.18 -14.06
C VAL A 77 -1.20 -8.08 -15.00
N SER A 78 0.09 -7.84 -15.16
CA SER A 78 0.94 -8.76 -15.92
C SER A 78 0.99 -10.13 -15.23
N ARG A 79 1.21 -11.20 -16.01
CA ARG A 79 1.35 -12.56 -15.44
C ARG A 79 2.55 -12.70 -14.50
N GLU A 80 3.53 -11.81 -14.58
CA GLU A 80 4.66 -11.81 -13.66
C GLU A 80 4.24 -11.27 -12.29
N GLU A 81 3.58 -10.11 -12.26
CA GLU A 81 3.05 -9.51 -11.04
C GLU A 81 1.96 -10.38 -10.39
N ALA A 82 1.13 -11.05 -11.20
CA ALA A 82 0.03 -11.91 -10.75
C ALA A 82 0.45 -13.05 -9.81
N ARG A 83 1.74 -13.42 -9.78
CA ARG A 83 2.28 -14.44 -8.86
C ARG A 83 2.15 -14.06 -7.39
N ALA A 84 2.08 -12.76 -7.10
CA ALA A 84 1.95 -12.25 -5.73
C ALA A 84 0.49 -12.21 -5.23
N PHE A 85 -0.49 -12.49 -6.09
CA PHE A 85 -1.91 -12.26 -5.81
C PHE A 85 -2.77 -13.52 -5.98
N GLY A 86 -3.99 -13.47 -5.46
CA GLY A 86 -5.05 -14.41 -5.82
C GLY A 86 -5.54 -14.15 -7.24
N VAL A 87 -5.45 -15.15 -8.12
CA VAL A 87 -5.82 -15.05 -9.54
C VAL A 87 -7.13 -15.75 -9.79
N MET A 88 -8.03 -15.10 -10.52
CA MET A 88 -9.38 -15.60 -10.77
C MET A 88 -9.69 -15.71 -12.25
N ALA A 89 -10.50 -16.72 -12.60
CA ALA A 89 -11.16 -16.84 -13.89
C ALA A 89 -12.62 -16.44 -13.75
N ILE A 90 -13.18 -15.79 -14.77
CA ILE A 90 -14.56 -15.34 -14.80
C ILE A 90 -15.26 -15.79 -16.09
N ASN A 91 -16.59 -15.89 -16.05
CA ASN A 91 -17.42 -16.01 -17.26
C ASN A 91 -17.93 -14.65 -17.75
N ASP A 92 -18.75 -14.67 -18.82
CA ASP A 92 -19.30 -13.47 -19.47
C ASP A 92 -20.18 -12.61 -18.53
N GLN A 93 -20.69 -13.19 -17.44
CA GLN A 93 -21.47 -12.48 -16.42
C GLN A 93 -20.62 -12.03 -15.22
N ARG A 94 -19.29 -12.12 -15.31
CA ARG A 94 -18.33 -11.83 -14.22
C ARG A 94 -18.48 -12.74 -13.00
N HIS A 95 -19.15 -13.88 -13.11
CA HIS A 95 -19.12 -14.86 -12.05
C HIS A 95 -17.74 -15.51 -12.02
N ILE A 96 -17.17 -15.63 -10.83
CA ILE A 96 -15.86 -16.27 -10.67
C ILE A 96 -16.05 -17.78 -10.80
N THR A 97 -15.33 -18.39 -11.74
CA THR A 97 -15.42 -19.82 -12.07
C THR A 97 -14.25 -20.63 -11.49
N ALA A 98 -13.13 -19.97 -11.25
CA ALA A 98 -11.98 -20.55 -10.56
C ALA A 98 -11.20 -19.45 -9.83
N PHE A 99 -10.57 -19.80 -8.72
CA PHE A 99 -9.71 -18.92 -7.94
C PHE A 99 -8.51 -19.72 -7.45
N VAL A 100 -7.30 -19.16 -7.61
CA VAL A 100 -6.05 -19.78 -7.15
C VAL A 100 -5.21 -18.72 -6.45
N GLU A 101 -4.85 -18.95 -5.20
CA GLU A 101 -4.03 -18.04 -4.40
C GLU A 101 -2.54 -18.19 -4.77
N LYS A 102 -1.88 -17.08 -5.14
CA LYS A 102 -0.43 -16.96 -5.42
C LYS A 102 0.14 -18.08 -6.30
N PRO A 103 -0.43 -18.31 -7.51
CA PRO A 103 0.04 -19.36 -8.40
C PRO A 103 1.43 -19.06 -8.96
N ALA A 104 2.30 -20.08 -9.01
CA ALA A 104 3.61 -19.98 -9.65
C ALA A 104 3.50 -19.70 -11.16
N ASP A 105 2.44 -20.19 -11.80
CA ASP A 105 2.09 -19.89 -13.20
C ASP A 105 0.66 -19.33 -13.27
N PRO A 106 0.48 -18.00 -13.18
CA PRO A 106 -0.83 -17.37 -13.13
C PRO A 106 -1.69 -17.67 -14.37
N PRO A 107 -2.94 -18.15 -14.21
CA PRO A 107 -3.85 -18.36 -15.34
C PRO A 107 -4.04 -17.06 -16.16
N PRO A 108 -3.98 -17.13 -17.51
CA PRO A 108 -4.20 -15.98 -18.35
C PRO A 108 -5.68 -15.59 -18.41
N MET A 109 -5.96 -14.32 -18.72
CA MET A 109 -7.30 -13.86 -19.04
C MET A 109 -7.77 -14.37 -20.41
N PRO A 110 -9.07 -14.67 -20.57
CA PRO A 110 -9.66 -14.91 -21.90
C PRO A 110 -9.42 -13.71 -22.82
N GLY A 111 -8.83 -13.94 -23.99
CA GLY A 111 -8.57 -12.88 -24.98
C GLY A 111 -7.29 -12.06 -24.75
N ASN A 112 -6.65 -12.15 -23.58
CA ASN A 112 -5.36 -11.50 -23.31
C ASN A 112 -4.39 -12.45 -22.57
N PRO A 113 -3.57 -13.23 -23.29
CA PRO A 113 -2.68 -14.21 -22.68
C PRO A 113 -1.49 -13.61 -21.91
N ALA A 114 -1.26 -12.30 -22.02
CA ALA A 114 -0.19 -11.61 -21.31
C ALA A 114 -0.61 -11.11 -19.91
N GLN A 115 -1.90 -11.15 -19.60
CA GLN A 115 -2.45 -10.61 -18.36
C GLN A 115 -3.25 -11.65 -17.58
N SER A 116 -3.37 -11.41 -16.28
CA SER A 116 -4.18 -12.19 -15.34
C SER A 116 -5.11 -11.24 -14.58
N LEU A 117 -6.27 -11.75 -14.18
CA LEU A 117 -7.22 -11.03 -13.34
C LEU A 117 -6.89 -11.33 -11.88
N ALA A 118 -6.30 -10.35 -11.19
CA ALA A 118 -5.86 -10.47 -9.81
C ALA A 118 -6.88 -9.89 -8.84
N SER A 119 -7.01 -10.52 -7.67
CA SER A 119 -7.76 -9.99 -6.53
C SER A 119 -6.98 -8.88 -5.85
N MET A 120 -7.70 -7.83 -5.45
CA MET A 120 -7.12 -6.69 -4.72
C MET A 120 -7.17 -6.86 -3.20
N GLY A 121 -7.66 -7.99 -2.68
CA GLY A 121 -7.93 -8.13 -1.24
C GLY A 121 -9.09 -7.25 -0.75
N ILE A 122 -10.01 -6.90 -1.65
CA ILE A 122 -11.21 -6.11 -1.37
C ILE A 122 -12.42 -7.01 -1.58
N TYR A 123 -13.21 -7.22 -0.53
CA TYR A 123 -14.36 -8.11 -0.56
C TYR A 123 -15.59 -7.41 -0.01
N ILE A 124 -16.74 -7.55 -0.68
CA ILE A 124 -18.04 -7.21 -0.11
C ILE A 124 -18.83 -8.50 0.07
N PHE A 125 -19.24 -8.77 1.31
CA PHE A 125 -20.06 -9.91 1.65
C PHE A 125 -21.46 -9.48 2.05
N SER A 126 -22.45 -10.31 1.71
CA SER A 126 -23.70 -10.35 2.46
C SER A 126 -23.39 -10.90 3.85
N ALA A 127 -23.79 -10.21 4.93
CA ALA A 127 -23.30 -10.51 6.27
C ALA A 127 -23.63 -11.93 6.74
N ASP A 128 -24.87 -12.39 6.53
CA ASP A 128 -25.30 -13.76 6.87
C ASP A 128 -24.46 -14.83 6.17
N TYR A 129 -24.05 -14.56 4.92
CA TYR A 129 -23.19 -15.47 4.16
C TYR A 129 -21.79 -15.54 4.75
N LEU A 130 -21.20 -14.39 5.11
CA LEU A 130 -19.89 -14.33 5.77
C LEU A 130 -19.90 -15.03 7.13
N TYR A 131 -20.94 -14.79 7.94
CA TYR A 131 -21.09 -15.42 9.25
C TYR A 131 -21.09 -16.94 9.15
N ARG A 132 -21.91 -17.49 8.25
CA ARG A 132 -21.93 -18.94 8.02
C ARG A 132 -20.56 -19.46 7.58
N LEU A 133 -19.92 -18.78 6.62
CA LEU A 133 -18.61 -19.21 6.13
C LEU A 133 -17.55 -19.22 7.23
N LEU A 134 -17.51 -18.20 8.08
CA LEU A 134 -16.55 -18.11 9.19
C LEU A 134 -16.82 -19.16 10.28
N ASP A 135 -18.08 -19.40 10.65
CA ASP A 135 -18.45 -20.43 11.63
C ASP A 135 -18.04 -21.84 11.17
N GLU A 136 -18.25 -22.13 9.89
CA GLU A 136 -17.85 -23.41 9.28
C GLU A 136 -16.34 -23.53 9.10
N ASP A 137 -15.65 -22.44 8.75
CA ASP A 137 -14.19 -22.40 8.60
C ASP A 137 -13.46 -22.60 9.94
N ALA A 138 -13.91 -21.94 11.00
CA ALA A 138 -13.36 -22.10 12.34
C ALA A 138 -13.51 -23.53 12.89
N SER A 139 -14.49 -24.28 12.39
CA SER A 139 -14.72 -25.68 12.75
C SER A 139 -13.91 -26.67 11.89
N ASN A 140 -13.18 -26.19 10.87
CA ASN A 140 -12.44 -27.01 9.93
C ASN A 140 -10.94 -27.08 10.29
N PRO A 141 -10.43 -28.22 10.81
CA PRO A 141 -9.03 -28.35 11.21
C PRO A 141 -8.04 -28.34 10.04
N ASP A 142 -8.51 -28.52 8.80
CA ASP A 142 -7.67 -28.50 7.60
C ASP A 142 -7.58 -27.10 6.97
N SER A 143 -8.28 -26.10 7.52
CA SER A 143 -8.26 -24.72 7.02
C SER A 143 -6.99 -23.98 7.43
N SER A 144 -6.54 -23.04 6.59
CA SER A 144 -5.52 -22.06 6.99
C SER A 144 -6.12 -20.76 7.55
N HIS A 145 -7.44 -20.71 7.71
CA HIS A 145 -8.21 -19.58 8.23
C HIS A 145 -7.90 -18.26 7.52
N ASP A 146 -7.81 -18.30 6.18
CA ASP A 146 -7.48 -17.16 5.33
C ASP A 146 -8.56 -16.89 4.27
N PHE A 147 -8.82 -15.62 3.97
CA PHE A 147 -9.80 -15.25 2.95
C PHE A 147 -9.43 -15.80 1.57
N GLY A 148 -8.19 -15.58 1.11
CA GLY A 148 -7.75 -15.97 -0.23
C GLY A 148 -7.59 -17.48 -0.40
N LYS A 149 -7.09 -18.17 0.64
CA LYS A 149 -6.83 -19.61 0.57
C LYS A 149 -8.04 -20.50 0.85
N ASP A 150 -8.95 -20.06 1.71
CA ASP A 150 -10.02 -20.91 2.22
C ASP A 150 -11.42 -20.38 1.85
N LEU A 151 -11.77 -19.16 2.27
CA LEU A 151 -13.14 -18.62 2.12
C LEU A 151 -13.52 -18.33 0.66
N ILE A 152 -12.66 -17.65 -0.09
CA ILE A 152 -12.98 -17.27 -1.48
C ILE A 152 -13.06 -18.49 -2.40
N PRO A 153 -12.12 -19.46 -2.37
CA PRO A 153 -12.25 -20.71 -3.14
C PRO A 153 -13.54 -21.45 -2.83
N ARG A 154 -13.96 -21.47 -1.56
CA ARG A 154 -15.23 -22.05 -1.15
C ARG A 154 -16.43 -21.31 -1.73
N ALA A 155 -16.45 -19.98 -1.67
CA ALA A 155 -17.51 -19.17 -2.26
C ALA A 155 -17.60 -19.36 -3.78
N VAL A 156 -16.47 -19.57 -4.46
CA VAL A 156 -16.42 -19.92 -5.89
C VAL A 156 -17.05 -21.29 -6.14
N ALA A 157 -16.72 -22.30 -5.32
CA ALA A 157 -17.29 -23.64 -5.41
C ALA A 157 -18.81 -23.67 -5.15
N GLU A 158 -19.31 -22.81 -4.26
CA GLU A 158 -20.75 -22.63 -3.98
C GLU A 158 -21.46 -21.75 -5.03
N HIS A 159 -20.75 -21.27 -6.05
CA HIS A 159 -21.23 -20.31 -7.04
C HIS A 159 -21.77 -19.02 -6.42
N GLN A 160 -21.12 -18.51 -5.37
CA GLN A 160 -21.52 -17.30 -4.65
C GLN A 160 -20.58 -16.12 -4.89
N ALA A 161 -19.63 -16.23 -5.82
CA ALA A 161 -18.59 -15.23 -6.02
C ALA A 161 -18.75 -14.45 -7.35
N LEU A 162 -18.77 -13.12 -7.24
CA LEU A 162 -18.76 -12.17 -8.35
C LEU A 162 -17.42 -11.43 -8.41
N ALA A 163 -16.92 -11.14 -9.61
CA ALA A 163 -15.80 -10.23 -9.82
C ALA A 163 -16.29 -8.80 -10.12
N HIS A 164 -15.74 -7.82 -9.41
CA HIS A 164 -15.95 -6.39 -9.63
C HIS A 164 -14.68 -5.74 -10.18
N PRO A 165 -14.65 -5.38 -11.48
CA PRO A 165 -13.51 -4.69 -12.07
C PRO A 165 -13.28 -3.33 -11.40
N PHE A 166 -12.06 -3.10 -10.91
CA PHE A 166 -11.67 -1.88 -10.22
C PHE A 166 -11.96 -0.61 -11.03
N THR A 167 -11.83 -0.69 -12.35
CA THR A 167 -12.10 0.41 -13.29
C THR A 167 -13.53 0.97 -13.19
N LEU A 168 -14.50 0.21 -12.69
CA LEU A 168 -15.88 0.67 -12.52
C LEU A 168 -16.05 1.63 -11.34
N SER A 169 -15.25 1.43 -10.28
CA SER A 169 -15.37 2.13 -9.00
C SER A 169 -14.14 2.98 -8.65
N ALA A 170 -13.08 2.90 -9.44
CA ALA A 170 -11.87 3.68 -9.23
C ALA A 170 -12.17 5.18 -9.39
N ILE A 171 -11.66 5.98 -8.47
CA ILE A 171 -11.75 7.44 -8.60
C ILE A 171 -10.77 7.89 -9.67
N ALA A 172 -11.31 8.43 -10.76
CA ALA A 172 -10.52 8.94 -11.87
C ALA A 172 -9.59 10.06 -11.41
N THR A 173 -8.43 10.15 -12.03
CA THR A 173 -7.38 11.09 -11.66
C THR A 173 -7.04 12.00 -12.85
N PRO A 174 -7.88 12.99 -13.23
CA PRO A 174 -7.56 13.88 -14.35
C PRO A 174 -6.22 14.61 -14.12
N PRO A 175 -5.35 14.77 -15.14
CA PRO A 175 -5.52 14.44 -16.56
C PRO A 175 -5.19 12.97 -16.95
N PHE A 176 -4.88 12.10 -16.00
CA PHE A 176 -4.62 10.68 -16.26
C PHE A 176 -5.91 9.88 -16.44
N SER A 177 -5.87 8.92 -17.36
CA SER A 177 -7.01 8.12 -17.78
C SER A 177 -7.13 6.77 -17.06
N GLY A 178 -6.15 6.37 -16.25
CA GLY A 178 -6.08 5.04 -15.63
C GLY A 178 -6.39 5.04 -14.13
N PRO A 179 -7.00 3.98 -13.59
CA PRO A 179 -7.06 3.74 -12.15
C PRO A 179 -5.66 3.67 -11.53
N TYR A 180 -5.50 4.27 -10.35
CA TYR A 180 -4.27 4.17 -9.58
C TYR A 180 -4.42 3.12 -8.47
N TRP A 181 -3.55 2.09 -8.50
CA TRP A 181 -3.44 1.10 -7.44
C TRP A 181 -1.97 0.65 -7.31
N ARG A 182 -1.48 0.58 -6.07
CA ARG A 182 -0.13 0.08 -5.73
C ARG A 182 -0.21 -0.75 -4.44
N ASP A 183 0.37 -1.94 -4.48
CA ASP A 183 0.57 -2.82 -3.31
C ASP A 183 1.73 -2.34 -2.43
N VAL A 184 2.81 -1.82 -3.04
CA VAL A 184 3.98 -1.29 -2.31
C VAL A 184 4.75 -2.37 -1.51
N GLY A 185 4.58 -3.65 -1.84
CA GLY A 185 5.24 -4.78 -1.17
C GLY A 185 6.78 -4.92 -1.33
N THR A 186 7.46 -4.04 -2.09
CA THR A 186 8.94 -4.03 -2.20
C THR A 186 9.50 -2.64 -1.95
N VAL A 187 10.78 -2.56 -1.53
CA VAL A 187 11.48 -1.28 -1.33
C VAL A 187 11.52 -0.45 -2.62
N ASP A 188 11.72 -1.08 -3.78
CA ASP A 188 11.67 -0.39 -5.08
C ASP A 188 10.27 0.17 -5.37
N ALA A 189 9.21 -0.61 -5.11
CA ALA A 189 7.83 -0.16 -5.31
C ALA A 189 7.47 0.99 -4.35
N TYR A 190 7.90 0.91 -3.09
CA TYR A 190 7.77 1.97 -2.09
C TYR A 190 8.44 3.27 -2.52
N TRP A 191 9.70 3.16 -2.95
CA TRP A 191 10.46 4.31 -3.44
C TRP A 191 9.80 4.92 -4.69
N ALA A 192 9.42 4.09 -5.67
CA ALA A 192 8.82 4.54 -6.92
C ALA A 192 7.46 5.20 -6.71
N ALA A 193 6.60 4.64 -5.85
CA ALA A 193 5.28 5.20 -5.54
C ALA A 193 5.38 6.58 -4.88
N ASN A 194 6.38 6.81 -4.01
CA ASN A 194 6.62 8.12 -3.43
C ASN A 194 7.15 9.13 -4.46
N LEU A 195 8.13 8.75 -5.28
CA LEU A 195 8.71 9.66 -6.28
C LEU A 195 7.73 10.02 -7.40
N ASP A 196 6.76 9.14 -7.72
CA ASP A 196 5.66 9.46 -8.63
C ASP A 196 4.96 10.76 -8.22
N LEU A 197 4.74 10.98 -6.92
CA LEU A 197 4.12 12.20 -6.38
C LEU A 197 4.97 13.47 -6.59
N ALA A 198 6.29 13.33 -6.70
CA ALA A 198 7.21 14.44 -6.94
C ALA A 198 7.38 14.75 -8.44
N SER A 199 6.88 13.88 -9.32
CA SER A 199 6.91 14.11 -10.77
C SER A 199 6.03 15.30 -11.18
N THR A 200 6.29 15.85 -12.37
CA THR A 200 5.52 16.99 -12.89
C THR A 200 4.04 16.67 -13.06
N THR A 201 3.73 15.41 -13.38
CA THR A 201 2.37 14.94 -13.63
C THR A 201 2.25 13.59 -12.90
N PRO A 202 1.89 13.58 -11.61
CA PRO A 202 1.84 12.37 -10.80
C PRO A 202 0.64 11.49 -11.15
N ALA A 203 0.82 10.18 -11.24
CA ALA A 203 -0.28 9.26 -11.56
C ALA A 203 -1.34 9.20 -10.44
N LEU A 204 -0.97 9.55 -9.20
CA LEU A 204 -1.89 9.77 -8.08
C LEU A 204 -2.09 11.27 -7.79
N ASN A 205 -3.31 11.78 -7.94
CA ASN A 205 -3.64 13.17 -7.61
C ASN A 205 -3.98 13.34 -6.13
N MET A 206 -3.03 13.85 -5.35
CA MET A 206 -3.22 14.21 -3.94
C MET A 206 -3.82 15.61 -3.74
N TYR A 207 -4.04 16.38 -4.82
CA TYR A 207 -4.65 17.72 -4.80
C TYR A 207 -6.14 17.71 -5.12
N ASP A 208 -6.70 16.53 -5.36
CA ASP A 208 -8.15 16.33 -5.51
C ASP A 208 -8.88 16.64 -4.20
N LYS A 209 -9.87 17.54 -4.30
CA LYS A 209 -10.69 18.01 -3.17
C LYS A 209 -12.04 17.30 -3.08
N ASP A 210 -12.44 16.62 -4.14
CA ASP A 210 -13.70 15.86 -4.19
C ASP A 210 -13.50 14.48 -3.55
N TRP A 211 -12.27 13.93 -3.59
CA TRP A 211 -11.87 12.72 -2.89
C TRP A 211 -10.61 12.91 -2.01
N PRO A 212 -10.75 13.61 -0.85
CA PRO A 212 -9.62 13.92 0.02
C PRO A 212 -9.15 12.66 0.78
N ILE A 213 -7.85 12.59 1.06
CA ILE A 213 -7.26 11.57 1.95
C ILE A 213 -7.09 12.17 3.33
N TRP A 214 -7.86 11.66 4.30
CA TRP A 214 -7.72 12.08 5.70
C TRP A 214 -6.47 11.46 6.33
N THR A 215 -5.77 12.25 7.15
CA THR A 215 -4.63 11.79 7.94
C THR A 215 -4.43 12.68 9.16
N TYR A 216 -3.57 12.28 10.08
CA TYR A 216 -3.14 13.11 11.18
C TYR A 216 -2.37 14.34 10.68
N GLN A 217 -2.85 15.54 11.02
CA GLN A 217 -2.18 16.80 10.69
C GLN A 217 -1.41 17.34 11.89
N GLU A 218 -0.11 17.07 11.92
CA GLU A 218 0.79 17.62 12.94
C GLU A 218 0.95 19.14 12.78
N GLN A 219 0.96 19.90 13.89
CA GLN A 219 1.19 21.34 13.86
C GLN A 219 2.68 21.64 13.68
N LEU A 220 3.11 21.82 12.43
CA LEU A 220 4.50 22.05 12.06
C LEU A 220 4.74 23.46 11.51
N PRO A 221 5.95 24.04 11.65
CA PRO A 221 6.28 25.29 11.00
C PRO A 221 6.39 25.10 9.47
N PRO A 222 6.35 26.19 8.68
CA PRO A 222 6.57 26.11 7.24
C PRO A 222 7.95 25.53 6.89
N ALA A 223 8.06 24.92 5.72
CA ALA A 223 9.35 24.53 5.17
C ALA A 223 10.25 25.77 4.97
N LYS A 224 11.51 25.68 5.38
CA LYS A 224 12.47 26.79 5.38
C LYS A 224 13.65 26.49 4.47
N PHE A 225 13.90 27.37 3.50
CA PHE A 225 15.05 27.32 2.61
C PHE A 225 15.98 28.48 2.93
N VAL A 226 17.28 28.21 3.13
CA VAL A 226 18.27 29.23 3.49
C VAL A 226 19.59 29.08 2.74
N HIS A 227 20.31 30.20 2.68
CA HIS A 227 21.51 30.45 1.88
C HIS A 227 21.22 30.60 0.39
N ASP A 228 21.90 31.56 -0.22
CA ASP A 228 21.85 31.89 -1.64
C ASP A 228 23.23 32.33 -2.13
N LEU A 229 24.24 31.52 -1.81
CA LEU A 229 25.60 31.71 -2.29
C LEU A 229 25.88 30.68 -3.37
N GLU A 230 26.77 31.00 -4.31
CA GLU A 230 27.26 30.04 -5.29
C GLU A 230 27.85 28.81 -4.56
N GLY A 231 27.40 27.61 -4.95
CA GLY A 231 27.76 26.35 -4.28
C GLY A 231 27.13 26.12 -2.89
N ARG A 232 26.29 27.04 -2.40
CA ARG A 232 25.56 26.91 -1.13
C ARG A 232 24.22 27.64 -1.21
N ARG A 233 23.28 27.03 -1.92
CA ARG A 233 21.89 27.48 -2.04
C ARG A 233 20.96 26.39 -1.52
N GLY A 234 20.01 26.75 -0.67
CA GLY A 234 18.93 25.85 -0.27
C GLY A 234 17.83 25.86 -1.34
N GLU A 235 17.70 24.78 -2.10
CA GLU A 235 16.69 24.68 -3.16
C GLU A 235 16.14 23.26 -3.32
N ALA A 236 14.91 23.16 -3.83
CA ALA A 236 14.23 21.91 -4.15
C ALA A 236 13.62 21.99 -5.56
N ILE A 237 13.83 20.95 -6.38
CA ILE A 237 13.42 20.90 -7.80
C ILE A 237 12.69 19.58 -8.04
N ASN A 238 11.48 19.63 -8.61
CA ASN A 238 10.60 18.45 -8.78
C ASN A 238 10.55 17.61 -7.49
N SER A 239 10.27 18.26 -6.37
CA SER A 239 10.38 17.64 -5.05
C SER A 239 9.26 18.10 -4.14
N LEU A 240 8.85 17.21 -3.24
CA LEU A 240 7.90 17.52 -2.18
C LEU A 240 8.68 17.76 -0.88
N VAL A 241 8.36 18.86 -0.20
CA VAL A 241 8.99 19.24 1.08
C VAL A 241 7.89 19.54 2.09
N SER A 242 7.72 18.65 3.06
CA SER A 242 6.71 18.78 4.11
C SER A 242 7.07 19.87 5.14
N GLY A 243 6.09 20.20 6.01
CA GLY A 243 6.29 21.10 7.14
C GLY A 243 7.42 20.66 8.07
N GLY A 244 8.01 21.61 8.80
CA GLY A 244 9.13 21.35 9.70
C GLY A 244 10.51 21.27 9.02
N CYS A 245 10.56 21.08 7.70
CA CYS A 245 11.81 20.92 6.98
C CYS A 245 12.67 22.18 6.98
N ILE A 246 13.99 21.99 7.05
CA ILE A 246 14.99 23.04 6.83
C ILE A 246 16.01 22.56 5.81
N VAL A 247 16.02 23.18 4.62
CA VAL A 247 17.02 22.94 3.58
C VAL A 247 18.04 24.09 3.62
N SER A 248 19.21 23.81 4.18
CA SER A 248 20.24 24.81 4.46
C SER A 248 21.42 24.69 3.52
N GLY A 249 21.38 25.38 2.36
CA GLY A 249 22.53 25.47 1.46
C GLY A 249 22.85 24.17 0.74
N SER A 250 21.81 23.41 0.37
CA SER A 250 21.88 22.10 -0.28
C SER A 250 20.80 21.97 -1.35
N VAL A 251 21.06 21.10 -2.32
CA VAL A 251 20.20 20.89 -3.49
C VAL A 251 19.43 19.59 -3.33
N VAL A 252 18.10 19.67 -3.41
CA VAL A 252 17.18 18.53 -3.38
C VAL A 252 16.51 18.39 -4.75
N ARG A 253 16.57 17.21 -5.37
CA ARG A 253 16.04 16.94 -6.71
C ARG A 253 15.26 15.64 -6.74
N GLU A 254 14.10 15.64 -7.41
CA GLU A 254 13.31 14.43 -7.63
C GLU A 254 13.08 13.64 -6.33
N SER A 255 12.80 14.33 -5.23
CA SER A 255 12.82 13.74 -3.89
C SER A 255 11.58 14.09 -3.07
N VAL A 256 11.28 13.27 -2.08
CA VAL A 256 10.19 13.49 -1.12
C VAL A 256 10.79 13.57 0.27
N LEU A 257 10.65 14.74 0.91
CA LEU A 257 11.07 14.99 2.28
C LEU A 257 9.82 15.06 3.16
N PHE A 258 9.70 14.10 4.07
CA PHE A 258 8.66 14.06 5.10
C PHE A 258 8.92 15.13 6.18
N SER A 259 8.12 15.13 7.25
CA SER A 259 8.18 16.16 8.28
C SER A 259 9.54 16.25 9.00
N ASN A 260 9.88 17.47 9.43
CA ASN A 260 11.05 17.74 10.30
C ASN A 260 12.43 17.30 9.75
N VAL A 261 12.57 17.16 8.43
CA VAL A 261 13.86 16.82 7.82
C VAL A 261 14.80 18.03 7.83
N LEU A 262 16.03 17.83 8.32
CA LEU A 262 17.09 18.84 8.31
C LEU A 262 18.18 18.46 7.32
N VAL A 263 18.34 19.26 6.26
CA VAL A 263 19.43 19.10 5.29
C VAL A 263 20.48 20.20 5.50
N ARG A 264 21.67 19.82 5.99
CA ARG A 264 22.79 20.76 6.19
C ARG A 264 23.59 20.96 4.89
N SER A 265 24.36 22.05 4.88
CA SER A 265 25.00 22.62 3.69
C SER A 265 25.90 21.69 2.91
N TYR A 266 26.04 22.02 1.62
CA TYR A 266 26.93 21.36 0.66
C TYR A 266 26.53 19.92 0.35
N SER A 267 25.25 19.58 0.55
CA SER A 267 24.73 18.26 0.27
C SER A 267 23.90 18.25 -1.01
N THR A 268 23.91 17.11 -1.70
CA THR A 268 23.10 16.85 -2.89
C THR A 268 22.25 15.61 -2.63
N ILE A 269 20.93 15.80 -2.69
CA ILE A 269 19.94 14.76 -2.44
C ILE A 269 19.15 14.58 -3.73
N GLU A 270 19.22 13.39 -4.32
CA GLU A 270 18.62 13.10 -5.62
C GLU A 270 17.84 11.79 -5.55
N GLN A 271 16.62 11.76 -6.07
CA GLN A 271 15.81 10.52 -6.12
C GLN A 271 15.67 9.86 -4.74
N ALA A 272 15.45 10.67 -3.70
CA ALA A 272 15.42 10.20 -2.32
C ALA A 272 14.03 10.27 -1.70
N VAL A 273 13.68 9.26 -0.93
CA VAL A 273 12.55 9.29 0.01
C VAL A 273 13.13 9.42 1.42
N VAL A 274 12.90 10.56 2.06
CA VAL A 274 13.49 10.91 3.36
C VAL A 274 12.39 10.96 4.40
N LEU A 275 12.32 9.94 5.27
CA LEU A 275 11.29 9.80 6.29
C LEU A 275 11.39 10.83 7.42
N PRO A 276 10.38 10.95 8.31
CA PRO A 276 10.34 11.98 9.33
C PRO A 276 11.59 12.06 10.21
N ASP A 277 11.92 13.28 10.63
CA ASP A 277 12.97 13.62 11.61
C ASP A 277 14.40 13.19 11.22
N VAL A 278 14.66 12.96 9.93
CA VAL A 278 16.00 12.68 9.42
C VAL A 278 16.88 13.94 9.47
N GLN A 279 18.13 13.77 9.91
CA GLN A 279 19.15 14.81 9.85
C GLN A 279 20.26 14.41 8.89
N ILE A 280 20.44 15.20 7.84
CA ILE A 280 21.51 15.05 6.87
C ILE A 280 22.61 16.06 7.19
N ASN A 281 23.79 15.57 7.59
CA ASN A 281 24.94 16.42 7.88
C ASN A 281 25.54 17.03 6.62
N ARG A 282 26.60 17.83 6.79
CA ARG A 282 27.22 18.54 5.68
C ARG A 282 27.85 17.59 4.67
N ASN A 283 28.05 18.06 3.45
CA ASN A 283 28.86 17.39 2.42
C ASN A 283 28.36 15.99 2.00
N CYS A 284 27.06 15.69 2.18
CA CYS A 284 26.50 14.38 1.82
C CYS A 284 26.09 14.32 0.35
N ARG A 285 26.26 13.17 -0.31
CA ARG A 285 25.73 12.92 -1.67
C ARG A 285 24.91 11.65 -1.65
N LEU A 286 23.59 11.79 -1.71
CA LEU A 286 22.66 10.68 -1.55
C LEU A 286 21.82 10.56 -2.82
N LYS A 287 21.91 9.42 -3.49
CA LYS A 287 21.18 9.14 -4.72
C LYS A 287 20.43 7.81 -4.64
N LYS A 288 19.15 7.82 -5.05
CA LYS A 288 18.31 6.62 -5.14
C LYS A 288 18.19 5.88 -3.80
N VAL A 289 17.84 6.62 -2.75
CA VAL A 289 17.80 6.14 -1.37
C VAL A 289 16.40 6.22 -0.75
N VAL A 290 16.14 5.32 0.19
CA VAL A 290 15.10 5.46 1.21
C VAL A 290 15.80 5.59 2.55
N ILE A 291 15.60 6.72 3.24
CA ILE A 291 16.22 6.98 4.54
C ILE A 291 15.17 6.85 5.63
N ASP A 292 15.34 5.87 6.52
CA ASP A 292 14.39 5.56 7.58
C ASP A 292 14.32 6.67 8.65
N ARG A 293 13.22 6.70 9.40
CA ARG A 293 12.90 7.72 10.40
C ARG A 293 14.02 7.93 11.41
N HIS A 294 14.21 9.18 11.81
CA HIS A 294 15.20 9.60 12.80
C HIS A 294 16.67 9.27 12.46
N CYS A 295 16.98 8.87 11.22
CA CYS A 295 18.37 8.66 10.81
C CYS A 295 19.18 9.96 10.90
N ARG A 296 20.44 9.84 11.34
CA ARG A 296 21.41 10.94 11.36
C ARG A 296 22.54 10.59 10.42
N ILE A 297 22.44 11.04 9.18
CA ILE A 297 23.44 10.78 8.14
C ILE A 297 24.73 11.52 8.52
N PRO A 298 25.88 10.81 8.69
CA PRO A 298 27.15 11.43 9.07
C PRO A 298 27.67 12.37 7.98
N GLU A 299 28.51 13.33 8.38
CA GLU A 299 29.11 14.28 7.45
C GLU A 299 29.93 13.56 6.37
N GLY A 300 29.77 13.98 5.12
CA GLY A 300 30.52 13.43 3.99
C GLY A 300 30.03 12.09 3.47
N LEU A 301 28.93 11.52 3.98
CA LEU A 301 28.46 10.22 3.52
C LEU A 301 27.99 10.29 2.05
N VAL A 302 28.41 9.29 1.29
CA VAL A 302 28.06 9.10 -0.12
C VAL A 302 27.32 7.79 -0.26
N ILE A 303 26.14 7.82 -0.89
CA ILE A 303 25.31 6.64 -1.18
C ILE A 303 24.74 6.80 -2.60
N GLY A 304 24.75 5.72 -3.38
CA GLY A 304 24.24 5.68 -4.75
C GLY A 304 25.28 5.96 -5.83
N GLU A 305 26.58 5.97 -5.46
CA GLU A 305 27.72 6.14 -6.37
C GLU A 305 28.55 4.86 -6.55
N ASP A 306 28.64 4.01 -5.52
CA ASP A 306 29.38 2.73 -5.56
C ASP A 306 28.46 1.57 -5.13
N PRO A 307 27.89 0.81 -6.09
CA PRO A 307 26.97 -0.27 -5.79
C PRO A 307 27.52 -1.35 -4.86
N ALA A 308 28.82 -1.65 -4.92
CA ALA A 308 29.43 -2.70 -4.11
C ALA A 308 29.59 -2.22 -2.66
N LEU A 309 30.05 -0.98 -2.49
CA LEU A 309 30.19 -0.36 -1.17
C LEU A 309 28.83 -0.10 -0.51
N ASP A 310 27.83 0.34 -1.30
CA ASP A 310 26.47 0.55 -0.83
C ASP A 310 25.84 -0.76 -0.35
N ALA A 311 26.00 -1.85 -1.11
CA ALA A 311 25.50 -3.19 -0.72
C ALA A 311 26.25 -3.78 0.48
N GLN A 312 27.51 -3.37 0.72
CA GLN A 312 28.26 -3.77 1.90
C GLN A 312 27.76 -3.04 3.16
N ARG A 313 27.36 -1.77 3.02
CA ARG A 313 27.00 -0.90 4.16
C ARG A 313 25.51 -0.92 4.50
N PHE A 314 24.66 -1.13 3.51
CA PHE A 314 23.22 -0.93 3.59
C PHE A 314 22.46 -2.03 2.83
N HIS A 315 21.13 -2.05 2.99
CA HIS A 315 20.31 -2.91 2.15
C HIS A 315 20.13 -2.28 0.76
N ARG A 316 20.69 -2.91 -0.26
CA ARG A 316 20.55 -2.48 -1.66
C ARG A 316 19.72 -3.48 -2.44
N THR A 317 18.66 -3.01 -3.09
CA THR A 317 17.79 -3.84 -3.92
C THR A 317 18.42 -4.18 -5.28
N GLU A 318 17.84 -5.13 -6.00
CA GLU A 318 18.22 -5.44 -7.38
C GLU A 318 18.01 -4.24 -8.31
N GLY A 319 16.91 -3.48 -8.12
CA GLY A 319 16.63 -2.23 -8.82
C GLY A 319 17.60 -1.09 -8.45
N GLY A 320 18.43 -1.28 -7.43
CA GLY A 320 19.49 -0.36 -7.02
C GLY A 320 19.04 0.75 -6.08
N VAL A 321 17.87 0.62 -5.46
CA VAL A 321 17.44 1.47 -4.35
C VAL A 321 18.19 1.05 -3.09
N VAL A 322 18.68 2.02 -2.32
CA VAL A 322 19.38 1.76 -1.05
C VAL A 322 18.50 2.17 0.12
N LEU A 323 18.17 1.22 1.00
CA LEU A 323 17.50 1.47 2.28
C LEU A 323 18.54 1.70 3.38
N VAL A 324 18.43 2.83 4.07
CA VAL A 324 19.31 3.25 5.16
C VAL A 324 18.53 3.28 6.46
N THR A 325 18.97 2.52 7.47
CA THR A 325 18.37 2.52 8.81
C THR A 325 19.36 2.98 9.87
N ARG A 326 18.84 3.30 11.07
CA ARG A 326 19.66 3.72 12.21
C ARG A 326 20.69 2.67 12.62
N ASP A 327 20.30 1.40 12.59
CA ASP A 327 21.17 0.29 12.98
C ASP A 327 22.32 0.11 11.98
N MET A 328 22.05 0.29 10.69
CA MET A 328 23.10 0.28 9.66
C MET A 328 24.07 1.44 9.84
N LEU A 329 23.57 2.64 10.12
CA LEU A 329 24.41 3.82 10.38
C LEU A 329 25.27 3.66 11.64
N ALA A 330 24.75 2.98 12.68
CA ALA A 330 25.50 2.72 13.91
C ALA A 330 26.66 1.72 13.72
N ALA A 331 26.62 0.94 12.63
CA ALA A 331 27.65 -0.04 12.28
C ALA A 331 28.73 0.47 11.32
N LEU A 332 28.64 1.73 10.87
CA LEU A 332 29.59 2.35 9.92
C LEU A 332 30.97 2.67 10.49
#